data_AF-A0A662V903-F1
#
_entry.id   AF-A0A662V903-F1
#
_cell.length_a   1.000
_cell.length_b   1.000
_cell.length_c   1.000
_cell.angle_alpha   90.00
_cell.angle_beta   90.00
_cell.angle_gamma   90.00
#
_symmetry.space_group_name_H-M   'P 1'
#
loop_
_entity.id
_entity.type
_entity.pdbx_description
1 polymer ?
#
loop_
_entity_poly.entity_id
_entity_poly.type
_entity_poly.pdbx_seq_one_letter_code
_entity_poly.pdbx_strand_id
1 'polypeptide(L)' 'MFSLTSIKEIEDLVLGATILGTGGGSPEEGLKLLEEALAIAKEIKIIDLDEVPSDS' A
#
# COMPACT_ATOMS: atom_id res chain seq x y z
N MET A 1 8.93 -1.68 10.62
CA MET A 1 8.66 -2.64 9.52
C MET A 1 7.43 -3.56 9.72
N PHE A 2 6.44 -3.49 8.82
CA PHE A 2 5.30 -4.43 8.70
C PHE A 2 5.06 -4.78 7.22
N SER A 3 4.55 -5.97 6.90
CA SER A 3 4.33 -6.43 5.52
C SER A 3 2.86 -6.76 5.25
N LEU A 4 2.35 -6.30 4.10
CA LEU A 4 1.06 -6.69 3.55
C LEU A 4 1.25 -7.93 2.67
N THR A 5 0.49 -8.98 2.93
CA THR A 5 0.61 -10.27 2.23
C THR A 5 -0.70 -10.77 1.62
N SER A 6 -1.82 -10.12 1.97
CA SER A 6 -3.16 -10.53 1.55
C SER A 6 -3.94 -9.39 0.89
N ILE A 7 -4.94 -9.78 0.10
CA ILE A 7 -5.89 -8.84 -0.53
C ILE A 7 -6.64 -8.01 0.52
N LYS A 8 -7.01 -8.64 1.64
CA LYS A 8 -7.74 -7.94 2.71
C LYS A 8 -6.92 -6.81 3.31
N GLU A 9 -5.62 -7.01 3.51
CA GLU A 9 -4.74 -5.99 4.09
C GLU A 9 -4.56 -4.78 3.15
N ILE A 10 -4.45 -5.01 1.83
CA ILE A 10 -4.37 -3.92 0.85
C ILE A 10 -5.71 -3.20 0.68
N GLU A 11 -6.85 -3.91 0.78
CA GLU A 11 -8.19 -3.30 0.81
C GLU A 11 -8.35 -2.39 2.04
N ASP A 12 -7.96 -2.87 3.22
CA ASP A 12 -8.06 -2.10 4.47
C ASP A 12 -7.16 -0.85 4.44
N LEU A 13 -5.97 -0.95 3.82
CA LEU A 13 -5.09 0.20 3.57
C LEU A 13 -5.77 1.24 2.66
N VAL A 14 -6.31 0.81 1.52
CA VAL A 14 -6.99 1.70 0.56
C VAL A 14 -8.21 2.34 1.20
N LEU A 15 -9.00 1.57 1.96
CA LEU A 15 -10.14 2.09 2.69
C LEU A 15 -9.72 3.15 3.72
N GLY A 16 -8.68 2.88 4.50
CA GLY A 16 -8.14 3.84 5.47
C GLY A 16 -7.67 5.13 4.79
N ALA A 17 -6.93 5.02 3.69
CA ALA A 17 -6.50 6.17 2.89
C ALA A 17 -7.68 6.96 2.30
N THR A 18 -8.75 6.27 1.89
CA THR A 18 -9.98 6.89 1.36
C THR A 18 -10.73 7.67 2.44
N ILE A 19 -10.83 7.12 3.65
CA ILE A 19 -11.49 7.77 4.80
C ILE A 19 -10.68 8.99 5.28
N LEU A 20 -9.35 8.88 5.34
CA LEU A 20 -8.47 9.92 5.86
C LEU A 20 -8.11 10.98 4.82
N GLY A 21 -8.27 10.67 3.53
CA GLY A 21 -8.04 11.61 2.44
C GLY A 21 -9.11 12.70 2.37
N THR A 22 -8.72 13.89 1.94
CA THR A 22 -9.65 15.02 1.72
C THR A 22 -10.27 15.01 0.30
N GLY A 23 -10.24 13.87 -0.38
CA GLY A 23 -10.52 13.74 -1.81
C GLY A 23 -9.29 14.01 -2.69
N GLY A 24 -9.23 13.41 -3.88
CA GLY A 24 -8.14 13.62 -4.86
C GLY A 24 -7.54 12.36 -5.50
N GLY A 25 -7.97 11.16 -5.10
CA GLY A 25 -7.54 9.88 -5.68
C GLY A 25 -8.72 8.98 -6.07
N SER A 26 -8.40 7.82 -6.64
CA SER A 26 -9.35 6.78 -7.03
C SER A 26 -9.06 5.50 -6.22
N PRO A 27 -9.93 5.13 -5.26
CA PRO A 27 -9.75 3.91 -4.47
C PRO A 27 -9.66 2.66 -5.35
N GLU A 28 -10.44 2.59 -6.42
CA GLU A 28 -10.46 1.44 -7.34
C GLU A 28 -9.13 1.30 -8.09
N GLU A 29 -8.55 2.43 -8.53
CA GLU A 29 -7.25 2.42 -9.21
C GLU A 29 -6.12 2.09 -8.24
N GLY A 30 -6.16 2.66 -7.03
CA GLY A 30 -5.19 2.37 -5.97
C GLY A 30 -5.18 0.89 -5.57
N LEU A 31 -6.36 0.28 -5.41
CA LEU A 31 -6.48 -1.14 -5.09
C LEU A 31 -5.90 -2.01 -6.20
N LYS A 32 -6.25 -1.74 -7.46
CA LYS A 32 -5.74 -2.49 -8.62
C LYS A 32 -4.21 -2.47 -8.68
N LEU A 33 -3.58 -1.33 -8.44
CA LEU A 33 -2.12 -1.21 -8.43
C LEU A 33 -1.47 -2.05 -7.31
N LEU A 34 -2.08 -2.08 -6.13
CA LEU A 34 -1.60 -2.89 -5.01
C LEU A 34 -1.80 -4.39 -5.25
N GLU A 35 -2.91 -4.79 -5.88
CA GLU A 35 -3.14 -6.18 -6.29
C GLU A 35 -2.06 -6.66 -7.28
N GLU A 36 -1.74 -5.85 -8.29
CA GLU A 36 -0.68 -6.16 -9.26
C GLU A 36 0.69 -6.27 -8.56
N ALA A 37 1.01 -5.32 -7.67
CA ALA A 37 2.25 -5.34 -6.91
C ALA A 37 2.35 -6.60 -6.02
N LEU A 38 1.28 -6.94 -5.30
CA LEU A 38 1.24 -8.12 -4.43
C LEU A 38 1.33 -9.43 -5.23
N ALA A 39 0.70 -9.49 -6.41
CA ALA A 39 0.77 -10.65 -7.28
C ALA A 39 2.21 -10.94 -7.76
N ILE A 40 2.98 -9.89 -8.06
CA ILE A 40 4.36 -9.96 -8.52
C ILE A 40 5.32 -10.24 -7.35
N ALA A 41 5.27 -9.41 -6.31
CA ALA A 41 6.26 -9.41 -5.22
C ALA A 41 5.92 -10.39 -4.08
N LYS A 42 4.69 -10.91 -4.02
CA LYS A 42 4.14 -11.75 -2.93
C LYS A 42 4.03 -11.07 -1.56
N GLU A 43 4.71 -9.95 -1.36
CA GLU A 43 4.63 -9.10 -0.18
C GLU A 43 4.85 -7.63 -0.55
N ILE A 44 4.24 -6.72 0.20
CA ILE A 44 4.50 -5.27 0.13
C ILE A 44 5.01 -4.83 1.50
N LYS A 45 6.22 -4.27 1.56
CA LYS A 45 6.87 -3.83 2.80
C LYS A 45 6.54 -2.39 3.11
N ILE A 46 6.01 -2.15 4.31
CA ILE A 46 5.89 -0.82 4.91
C ILE A 46 7.07 -0.64 5.86
N ILE A 47 7.88 0.37 5.56
CA ILE A 47 9.08 0.72 6.32
C ILE A 47 8.91 2.09 6.97
N ASP A 48 9.61 2.30 8.08
CA ASP A 48 9.71 3.61 8.70
C ASP A 48 10.68 4.51 7.91
N LEU A 49 10.57 5.82 8.06
CA LEU A 49 11.36 6.78 7.27
C LEU A 49 12.88 6.67 7.52
N ASP A 50 13.27 6.26 8.73
CA ASP A 50 14.66 6.01 9.12
C ASP A 50 15.21 4.69 8.56
N GLU A 51 14.35 3.78 8.10
CA GLU A 51 14.73 2.53 7.43
C GLU A 51 14.96 2.73 5.91
N VAL A 52 14.69 3.93 5.37
CA VAL A 52 14.92 4.23 3.95
C VAL A 52 16.42 4.22 3.65
N PRO A 53 16.89 3.41 2.68
CA PRO A 53 18.29 3.37 2.29
C PRO A 53 18.81 4.75 1.91
N SER A 54 19.99 5.12 2.39
CA SER A 54 20.56 6.46 2.20
C SER A 54 21.06 6.77 0.78
N ASP A 55 20.89 5.86 -0.18
CA ASP A 55 21.28 6.03 -1.57
C ASP A 55 20.05 6.45 -2.41
N SER A 56 20.01 7.73 -2.76
CA SER A 56 19.14 8.30 -3.82
C SER A 56 19.96 8.59 -5.07
#